data_AF-A0A836PUQ0-F1
#
_entry.id   AF-A0A836PUQ0-F1
#
_cell.length_a   1.000
_cell.length_b   1.000
_cell.length_c   1.000
_cell.angle_alpha   90.00
_cell.angle_beta   90.00
_cell.angle_gamma   90.00
#
_symmetry.space_group_name_H-M   'P 1'
#
loop_
_entity.id
_entity.type
_entity.pdbx_description
1 polymer ?
#
loop_
_entity_poly.entity_id
_entity_poly.type
_entity_poly.pdbx_seq_one_letter_code
_entity_poly.pdbx_strand_id
1 'polypeptide(L)'
;MNSRGYTVTSIAIAFMAVTLLSVPGFGGNAYAAGMTLSADANYMTGQISISGETDRSEDVIIKITASNGNVVAVGQVTPSGGSYSQSNGVADMSGDYTIMAKQSDGIYTMSVTITESEPSASATSIATTSGTAVAETTSAPAGGLTITASDSVRGSTTI
;
A
#
# COMPACT_ATOMS: atom_id res chain seq x y z
N MET A 1 10.04 -25.29 -47.08
CA MET A 1 9.25 -25.27 -45.83
C MET A 1 9.11 -23.84 -45.37
N ASN A 2 7.89 -23.35 -45.21
CA ASN A 2 7.61 -21.97 -44.81
C ASN A 2 7.51 -21.94 -43.29
N SER A 3 8.60 -21.58 -42.61
CA SER A 3 8.59 -21.37 -41.17
C SER A 3 8.03 -19.97 -40.88
N ARG A 4 6.78 -19.90 -40.42
CA ARG A 4 6.21 -18.66 -39.89
C ARG A 4 6.70 -18.55 -38.45
N GLY A 5 7.77 -17.78 -38.25
CA GLY A 5 8.31 -17.50 -36.93
C GLY A 5 7.25 -16.82 -36.06
N TYR A 6 7.01 -17.40 -34.89
CA TYR A 6 6.10 -16.86 -33.88
C TYR A 6 6.64 -15.54 -33.34
N THR A 7 5.86 -14.47 -33.43
CA THR A 7 6.11 -13.22 -32.70
C THR A 7 5.79 -13.47 -31.24
N VAL A 8 6.81 -13.59 -30.40
CA VAL A 8 6.67 -13.60 -28.95
C VAL A 8 6.68 -12.15 -28.48
N THR A 9 5.51 -11.57 -28.23
CA THR A 9 5.42 -10.26 -27.57
C THR A 9 5.69 -10.49 -26.08
N SER A 10 6.92 -10.23 -25.65
CA SER A 10 7.33 -10.36 -24.25
C SER A 10 6.67 -9.28 -23.40
N ILE A 11 5.72 -9.64 -22.54
CA ILE A 11 5.23 -8.77 -21.47
C ILE A 11 6.16 -9.00 -20.27
N ALA A 12 7.13 -8.11 -20.07
CA ALA A 12 7.97 -8.11 -18.89
C ALA A 12 7.26 -7.35 -17.76
N ILE A 13 6.65 -8.06 -16.82
CA ILE A 13 6.18 -7.44 -15.57
C ILE A 13 7.29 -7.61 -14.53
N ALA A 14 8.03 -6.53 -14.28
CA ALA A 14 9.03 -6.46 -13.21
C ALA A 14 8.30 -6.18 -11.89
N PHE A 15 7.97 -7.22 -11.13
CA PHE A 15 7.56 -7.06 -9.73
C PHE A 15 8.79 -6.79 -8.87
N MET A 16 9.08 -5.51 -8.62
CA MET A 16 10.04 -5.09 -7.61
C MET A 16 9.45 -5.36 -6.22
N ALA A 17 9.96 -6.39 -5.54
CA ALA A 17 9.67 -6.61 -4.13
C ALA A 17 10.37 -5.53 -3.30
N VAL A 18 9.62 -4.57 -2.77
CA VAL A 18 10.11 -3.63 -1.75
C VAL A 18 10.24 -4.40 -0.44
N THR A 19 11.48 -4.67 -0.02
CA THR A 19 11.76 -5.16 1.33
C THR A 19 11.83 -3.97 2.28
N LEU A 20 10.74 -3.72 3.01
CA LEU A 20 10.78 -2.80 4.15
C LEU A 20 11.54 -3.49 5.29
N LEU A 21 12.77 -3.06 5.55
CA LEU A 21 13.51 -3.44 6.76
C LEU A 21 12.82 -2.75 7.96
N SER A 22 11.92 -3.46 8.63
CA SER A 22 11.32 -3.02 9.88
C SER A 22 12.38 -3.06 10.99
N VAL A 23 12.82 -1.89 11.46
CA VAL A 23 13.62 -1.81 12.69
C VAL A 23 12.66 -1.88 13.88
N PRO A 24 12.83 -2.81 14.84
CA PRO A 24 12.03 -2.79 16.06
C PRO A 24 12.38 -1.55 16.88
N GLY A 25 11.45 -0.60 16.96
CA GLY A 25 11.48 0.44 17.98
C GLY A 25 11.27 -0.20 19.34
N PHE A 26 12.28 -0.14 20.20
CA PHE A 26 12.11 -0.45 21.62
C PHE A 26 11.33 0.69 22.29
N GLY A 27 10.17 0.35 22.86
CA GLY A 27 9.42 1.23 23.78
C GLY A 27 8.22 1.93 23.15
N GLY A 28 7.06 1.31 23.30
CA GLY A 28 5.77 1.82 22.83
C GLY A 28 5.23 0.95 21.70
N ASN A 29 4.00 0.49 21.83
CA ASN A 29 3.30 -0.22 20.76
C ASN A 29 3.09 0.77 19.61
N ALA A 30 4.09 0.96 18.77
CA ALA A 30 4.00 1.75 17.55
C ALA A 30 3.19 0.92 16.55
N TYR A 31 1.88 0.88 16.75
CA TYR A 31 0.98 0.59 15.64
C TYR A 31 1.32 1.63 14.58
N ALA A 32 1.88 1.19 13.46
CA ALA A 32 2.09 2.07 12.33
C ALA A 32 0.71 2.60 11.93
N ALA A 33 0.42 3.84 12.32
CA ALA A 33 -0.80 4.53 11.91
C ALA A 33 -0.79 4.59 10.39
N GLY A 34 -1.90 4.27 9.74
CA GLY A 34 -1.93 4.16 8.30
C GLY A 34 -3.25 3.61 7.79
N MET A 35 -3.33 3.57 6.46
CA MET A 35 -4.46 3.02 5.72
C MET A 35 -3.96 2.17 4.57
N THR A 36 -4.56 1.00 4.36
CA THR A 36 -4.36 0.18 3.16
C THR A 36 -5.61 0.22 2.29
N LEU A 37 -5.44 0.05 0.99
CA LEU A 37 -6.53 -0.07 0.03
C LEU A 37 -6.20 -1.22 -0.90
N SER A 38 -7.10 -2.18 -1.04
CA SER A 38 -7.05 -3.24 -2.05
C SER A 38 -8.35 -3.24 -2.84
N ALA A 39 -8.23 -3.42 -4.15
CA ALA A 39 -9.34 -3.61 -5.06
C ALA A 39 -9.11 -4.88 -5.87
N ASP A 40 -10.16 -5.69 -5.99
CA ASP A 40 -10.20 -6.90 -6.81
C ASP A 40 -11.47 -6.87 -7.65
N ALA A 41 -11.30 -6.94 -8.97
CA ALA A 41 -12.40 -6.89 -9.90
C ALA A 41 -12.64 -8.20 -10.62
N ASN A 42 -13.92 -8.48 -10.82
CA ASN A 42 -14.39 -9.53 -11.69
C ASN A 42 -15.15 -8.89 -12.86
N TYR A 43 -14.46 -8.71 -13.98
CA TYR A 43 -15.04 -8.14 -15.21
C TYR A 43 -16.11 -9.04 -15.84
N MET A 44 -16.16 -10.33 -15.50
CA MET A 44 -17.21 -11.24 -15.99
C MET A 44 -18.53 -11.05 -15.25
N THR A 45 -18.48 -10.72 -13.96
CA THR A 45 -19.68 -10.48 -13.14
C THR A 45 -19.98 -9.00 -12.92
N GLY A 46 -19.09 -8.10 -13.33
CA GLY A 46 -19.21 -6.65 -13.12
C GLY A 46 -19.11 -6.27 -11.65
N GLN A 47 -18.28 -6.96 -10.86
CA GLN A 47 -18.16 -6.72 -9.42
C GLN A 47 -16.76 -6.24 -9.07
N ILE A 48 -16.67 -5.24 -8.20
CA ILE A 48 -15.41 -4.75 -7.60
C ILE A 48 -15.50 -4.95 -6.10
N SER A 49 -14.62 -5.79 -5.56
CA SER A 49 -14.44 -6.02 -4.13
C SER A 49 -13.34 -5.09 -3.61
N ILE A 50 -13.63 -4.36 -2.55
CA ILE A 50 -12.74 -3.35 -1.99
C ILE A 50 -12.55 -3.67 -0.52
N SER A 51 -11.31 -3.61 -0.06
CA SER A 51 -10.96 -3.85 1.34
C SER A 51 -9.76 -3.01 1.77
N GLY A 52 -9.59 -2.90 3.07
CA GLY A 52 -8.44 -2.24 3.65
C GLY A 52 -8.46 -2.26 5.16
N GLU A 53 -7.33 -1.84 5.72
CA GLU A 53 -7.14 -1.60 7.15
C GLU A 53 -6.92 -0.10 7.36
N THR A 54 -7.25 0.38 8.55
CA THR A 54 -7.05 1.76 8.96
C THR A 54 -6.92 1.86 10.48
N ASP A 55 -6.09 2.79 10.96
CA ASP A 55 -6.00 3.14 12.39
C ASP A 55 -7.13 4.07 12.87
N ARG A 56 -8.06 4.45 11.99
CA ARG A 56 -9.14 5.41 12.26
C ARG A 56 -10.49 4.74 12.39
N SER A 57 -11.35 5.33 13.21
CA SER A 57 -12.73 4.85 13.41
C SER A 57 -13.78 5.60 12.60
N GLU A 58 -13.42 6.70 11.92
CA GLU A 58 -14.37 7.42 11.07
C GLU A 58 -14.69 6.65 9.78
N ASP A 59 -15.78 7.02 9.12
CA ASP A 59 -16.20 6.38 7.89
C ASP A 59 -15.21 6.59 6.74
N VAL A 60 -15.00 5.52 5.97
CA VAL A 60 -14.25 5.53 4.71
C VAL A 60 -15.20 5.78 3.56
N ILE A 61 -14.94 6.83 2.79
CA ILE A 61 -15.66 7.13 1.55
C ILE A 61 -14.91 6.50 0.38
N ILE A 62 -15.62 5.65 -0.36
CA ILE A 62 -15.11 4.96 -1.54
C ILE A 62 -15.75 5.57 -2.77
N LYS A 63 -14.94 5.88 -3.79
CA LYS A 63 -15.39 6.40 -5.08
C LYS A 63 -14.76 5.59 -6.20
N ILE A 64 -15.58 5.08 -7.11
CA ILE A 64 -15.14 4.35 -8.31
C ILE A 64 -15.39 5.22 -9.53
N THR A 65 -14.34 5.46 -10.31
CA THR A 65 -14.37 6.31 -11.51
C THR A 65 -13.91 5.49 -12.70
N ALA A 66 -14.68 5.50 -13.78
CA ALA A 66 -14.27 4.90 -15.05
C ALA A 66 -13.24 5.80 -15.78
N SER A 67 -12.49 5.22 -16.71
CA SER A 67 -11.46 5.93 -17.50
C SER A 67 -11.97 7.17 -18.27
N ASN A 68 -13.26 7.21 -18.60
CA ASN A 68 -13.92 8.37 -19.22
C ASN A 68 -14.22 9.53 -18.23
N GLY A 69 -13.85 9.39 -16.97
CA GLY A 69 -14.07 10.38 -15.90
C GLY A 69 -15.41 10.25 -15.18
N ASN A 70 -16.29 9.34 -15.60
CA ASN A 70 -17.60 9.16 -14.96
C ASN A 70 -17.46 8.46 -13.62
N VAL A 71 -18.19 8.95 -12.62
CA VAL A 71 -18.32 8.28 -11.33
C VAL A 71 -19.39 7.21 -11.46
N VAL A 72 -18.99 5.95 -11.36
CA VAL A 72 -19.88 4.80 -11.59
C VAL A 72 -20.44 4.24 -10.28
N ALA A 73 -19.72 4.43 -9.16
CA ALA A 73 -20.19 4.05 -7.84
C ALA A 73 -19.57 4.94 -6.77
N VAL A 74 -20.33 5.15 -5.69
CA VAL A 74 -19.87 5.77 -4.45
C VAL A 74 -20.40 4.93 -3.29
N GLY A 75 -19.56 4.74 -2.28
CA GLY A 75 -19.87 3.97 -1.10
C GLY A 75 -19.31 4.61 0.16
N GLN A 76 -19.90 4.24 1.29
CA GLN A 76 -19.42 4.61 2.61
C GLN A 76 -19.41 3.35 3.48
N VAL A 77 -18.33 3.16 4.24
CA VAL A 77 -18.18 2.02 5.15
C VAL A 77 -17.48 2.45 6.44
N THR A 78 -18.07 2.10 7.57
CA THR A 78 -17.48 2.31 8.90
C THR A 78 -16.51 1.15 9.20
N PRO A 79 -15.23 1.41 9.51
CA PRO A 79 -14.30 0.37 9.93
C PRO A 79 -14.73 -0.31 11.22
N SER A 80 -14.48 -1.62 11.33
CA SER A 80 -14.74 -2.42 12.53
C SER A 80 -13.49 -3.22 12.88
N GLY A 81 -12.92 -2.95 14.06
CA GLY A 81 -11.68 -3.61 14.48
C GLY A 81 -10.44 -3.23 13.67
N GLY A 82 -10.47 -2.08 12.99
CA GLY A 82 -9.41 -1.60 12.09
C GLY A 82 -9.67 -1.92 10.61
N SER A 83 -10.55 -2.86 10.31
CA SER A 83 -10.79 -3.33 8.94
C SER A 83 -12.06 -2.75 8.33
N TYR A 84 -12.07 -2.56 7.01
CA TYR A 84 -13.26 -2.21 6.25
C TYR A 84 -13.31 -2.99 4.93
N SER A 85 -14.53 -3.25 4.43
CA SER A 85 -14.73 -3.86 3.12
C SER A 85 -16.10 -3.51 2.55
N GLN A 86 -16.17 -3.42 1.22
CA GLN A 86 -17.40 -3.26 0.47
C GLN A 86 -17.26 -3.93 -0.91
N SER A 87 -18.38 -4.38 -1.48
CA SER A 87 -18.45 -4.80 -2.87
C SER A 87 -19.42 -3.91 -3.63
N ASN A 88 -19.02 -3.46 -4.81
CA ASN A 88 -19.82 -2.59 -5.66
C ASN A 88 -20.00 -3.24 -7.03
N GLY A 89 -21.24 -3.24 -7.51
CA GLY A 89 -21.56 -3.64 -8.88
C GLY A 89 -21.34 -2.49 -9.85
N VAL A 90 -20.75 -2.80 -11.00
CA VAL A 90 -20.54 -1.90 -12.14
C VAL A 90 -21.18 -2.56 -13.35
N ALA A 91 -22.28 -1.95 -13.83
CA ALA A 91 -22.96 -2.44 -15.03
C ALA A 91 -22.06 -2.32 -16.25
N ASP A 92 -22.08 -3.35 -17.11
CA ASP A 92 -21.32 -3.43 -18.36
C ASP A 92 -19.83 -3.09 -18.17
N MET A 93 -19.23 -3.65 -17.11
CA MET A 93 -17.86 -3.33 -16.70
C MET A 93 -16.84 -3.63 -17.81
N SER A 94 -16.14 -2.60 -18.28
CA SER A 94 -15.07 -2.71 -19.28
C SER A 94 -14.10 -1.53 -19.21
N GLY A 95 -12.84 -1.79 -19.55
CA GLY A 95 -11.75 -0.83 -19.48
C GLY A 95 -11.25 -0.59 -18.05
N ASP A 96 -10.63 0.57 -17.85
CA ASP A 96 -9.93 0.85 -16.59
C ASP A 96 -10.83 1.57 -15.58
N TYR A 97 -10.63 1.24 -14.31
CA TYR A 97 -11.34 1.85 -13.19
C TYR A 97 -10.36 2.30 -12.11
N THR A 98 -10.55 3.53 -11.64
CA THR A 98 -9.85 4.08 -10.49
C THR A 98 -10.73 3.99 -9.25
N ILE A 99 -10.25 3.30 -8.23
CA ILE A 99 -10.86 3.20 -6.92
C ILE A 99 -10.12 4.15 -5.99
N MET A 100 -10.86 5.08 -5.41
CA MET A 100 -10.34 6.01 -4.41
C MET A 100 -11.00 5.77 -3.07
N ALA A 101 -10.20 5.73 -2.00
CA ALA A 101 -10.68 5.68 -0.62
C ALA A 101 -10.19 6.92 0.14
N LYS A 102 -11.10 7.65 0.77
CA LYS A 102 -10.82 8.85 1.55
C LYS A 102 -11.38 8.70 2.96
N GLN A 103 -10.59 9.06 3.98
CA GLN A 103 -11.00 8.96 5.39
C GLN A 103 -10.48 10.15 6.20
N SER A 104 -11.15 10.45 7.31
CA SER A 104 -10.73 11.45 8.30
C SER A 104 -10.48 12.83 7.64
N ASP A 105 -11.49 13.32 6.93
CA ASP A 105 -11.46 14.55 6.11
C ASP A 105 -10.34 14.59 5.03
N GLY A 106 -9.73 13.44 4.73
CA GLY A 106 -8.66 13.33 3.73
C GLY A 106 -7.26 13.22 4.28
N ILE A 107 -7.09 13.08 5.60
CA ILE A 107 -5.80 12.66 6.17
C ILE A 107 -5.29 11.41 5.46
N TYR A 108 -6.19 10.47 5.16
CA TYR A 108 -5.92 9.38 4.22
C TYR A 108 -6.71 9.58 2.93
N THR A 109 -5.97 9.57 1.82
CA THR A 109 -6.51 9.55 0.46
C THR A 109 -5.69 8.57 -0.37
N MET A 110 -6.26 7.40 -0.64
CA MET A 110 -5.64 6.31 -1.38
C MET A 110 -6.31 6.14 -2.74
N SER A 111 -5.53 5.77 -3.75
CA SER A 111 -6.04 5.46 -5.08
C SER A 111 -5.31 4.27 -5.68
N VAL A 112 -6.06 3.35 -6.25
CA VAL A 112 -5.54 2.25 -7.07
C VAL A 112 -6.31 2.22 -8.39
N THR A 113 -5.65 1.73 -9.43
CA THR A 113 -6.27 1.52 -10.74
C THR A 113 -6.19 0.05 -11.09
N ILE A 114 -7.32 -0.48 -11.53
CA ILE A 114 -7.45 -1.84 -12.06
C ILE A 114 -7.77 -1.75 -13.55
N THR A 115 -7.35 -2.78 -14.28
CA THR A 115 -7.58 -2.92 -15.73
C THR A 115 -8.05 -4.33 -16.04
N GLU A 116 -8.50 -4.60 -17.25
CA GLU A 116 -8.89 -5.96 -17.66
C GLU A 116 -7.69 -6.93 -17.64
N SER A 117 -6.46 -6.44 -17.82
CA SER A 117 -5.23 -7.25 -17.79
C SER A 117 -4.67 -7.42 -16.37
N GLU A 118 -4.93 -6.46 -15.48
CA GLU A 118 -4.53 -6.46 -14.07
C GLU A 118 -5.76 -6.09 -13.22
N PRO A 119 -6.65 -7.06 -12.93
CA PRO A 119 -7.93 -6.80 -12.28
C PRO A 119 -7.81 -6.56 -10.77
N SER A 120 -6.60 -6.66 -10.21
CA SER A 120 -6.33 -6.47 -8.79
C SER A 120 -5.22 -5.46 -8.57
N ALA A 121 -5.39 -4.55 -7.60
CA ALA A 121 -4.37 -3.58 -7.23
C ALA A 121 -4.47 -3.21 -5.75
N SER A 122 -3.32 -2.86 -5.16
CA SER A 122 -3.25 -2.48 -3.74
C SER A 122 -2.31 -1.28 -3.52
N ALA A 123 -2.62 -0.48 -2.51
CA ALA A 123 -1.82 0.64 -2.03
C ALA A 123 -1.79 0.65 -0.50
N THR A 124 -0.71 1.16 0.07
CA THR A 124 -0.53 1.33 1.50
C THR A 124 0.01 2.73 1.79
N SER A 125 -0.61 3.43 2.72
CA SER A 125 -0.10 4.66 3.31
C SER A 125 0.17 4.44 4.77
N ILE A 126 1.36 4.84 5.20
CA ILE A 126 1.74 4.86 6.60
C ILE A 126 1.86 6.33 6.97
N ALA A 127 1.07 6.79 7.94
CA ALA A 127 1.27 8.07 8.58
C ALA A 127 2.61 8.00 9.31
N THR A 128 3.65 8.52 8.66
CA THR A 128 4.97 8.63 9.29
C THR A 128 4.84 9.69 10.37
N THR A 129 4.74 9.28 11.64
CA THR A 129 5.03 10.22 12.74
C THR A 129 6.45 10.71 12.51
N SER A 130 6.59 11.99 12.14
CA SER A 130 7.87 12.63 11.92
C SER A 130 8.63 12.74 13.25
N GLY A 131 9.21 11.64 13.72
CA GLY A 131 10.44 11.69 14.46
C GLY A 131 11.52 11.95 13.42
N THR A 132 11.95 13.21 13.31
CA THR A 132 13.15 13.58 12.55
C THR A 132 14.31 12.73 13.07
N ALA A 133 14.60 11.62 12.39
CA ALA A 133 15.89 10.97 12.50
C ALA A 133 16.87 11.88 11.76
N VAL A 134 17.64 12.64 12.52
CA VAL A 134 18.77 13.41 11.99
C VAL A 134 19.73 12.40 11.40
N ALA A 135 19.82 12.34 10.07
CA ALA A 135 20.83 11.55 9.39
C ALA A 135 22.17 12.26 9.59
N GLU A 136 22.95 11.86 10.60
CA GLU A 136 24.37 12.17 10.62
C GLU A 136 25.07 11.27 9.60
N THR A 137 25.49 11.87 8.49
CA THR A 137 26.41 11.24 7.54
C THR A 137 27.76 11.07 8.24
N THR A 138 28.06 9.85 8.67
CA THR A 138 29.46 9.45 8.87
C THR A 138 29.91 8.71 7.62
N SER A 139 30.67 9.42 6.79
CA SER A 139 31.50 8.84 5.73
C SER A 139 32.30 7.67 6.31
N ALA A 140 32.09 6.47 5.78
CA ALA A 140 32.91 5.30 6.10
C ALA A 140 34.31 5.50 5.49
N PRO A 141 35.41 5.50 6.27
CA PRO A 141 36.73 5.39 5.69
C PRO A 141 36.90 3.98 5.10
N ALA A 142 37.48 3.90 3.90
CA ALA A 142 37.83 2.65 3.24
C ALA A 142 38.93 1.93 4.04
N GLY A 143 38.55 1.06 4.97
CA GLY A 143 39.50 0.23 5.70
C GLY A 143 38.92 -0.44 6.94
N GLY A 144 38.50 -1.70 6.80
CA GLY A 144 38.23 -2.62 7.91
C GLY A 144 36.92 -2.39 8.67
N LEU A 145 36.27 -3.48 9.08
CA LEU A 145 35.13 -3.44 10.00
C LEU A 145 35.62 -2.96 11.37
N THR A 146 35.38 -1.69 11.68
CA THR A 146 35.62 -1.12 13.01
C THR A 146 34.28 -1.03 13.73
N ILE A 147 34.08 -1.85 14.76
CA ILE A 147 32.91 -1.73 15.64
C ILE A 147 33.26 -0.77 16.76
N THR A 148 32.78 0.47 16.67
CA THR A 148 32.85 1.44 17.76
C THR A 148 31.53 1.39 18.53
N ALA A 149 31.54 0.78 19.72
CA ALA A 149 30.42 0.85 20.64
C ALA A 149 30.43 2.24 21.33
N SER A 150 29.68 3.19 20.81
CA SER A 150 29.48 4.50 21.41
C SER A 150 28.17 4.56 22.17
N ASP A 151 28.02 3.74 23.19
CA ASP A 151 27.45 4.11 24.48
C ASP A 151 27.61 2.91 25.42
N SER A 152 28.42 3.09 26.46
CA SER A 152 28.58 2.08 27.48
C SER A 152 27.27 2.04 28.26
N VAL A 153 26.51 0.94 28.20
CA VAL A 153 25.51 0.65 29.23
C VAL A 153 26.27 0.52 30.55
N ARG A 154 26.34 1.63 31.30
CA ARG A 154 26.92 1.69 32.62
C ARG A 154 26.08 0.81 33.53
N GLY A 155 26.71 -0.26 34.02
CA GLY A 155 26.25 -0.97 35.20
C GLY A 155 25.66 -2.34 34.95
N SER A 156 26.53 -3.33 34.81
CA SER A 156 26.32 -4.58 35.55
C SER A 156 27.62 -4.90 36.27
N THR A 157 27.54 -5.03 37.59
CA THR A 157 28.65 -5.36 38.48
C THR A 157 28.13 -6.48 39.38
N THR A 158 28.92 -7.57 39.45
CA THR A 158 28.99 -8.55 40.56
C THR A 158 27.89 -9.62 40.56
N ILE A 159 28.13 -10.95 40.45
CA ILE A 159 29.32 -11.84 40.49
C ILE A 159 29.10 -12.93 39.45
#